data_AF-A0A7Y5MQ84-F1
#
_entry.id   AF-A0A7Y5MQ84-F1
#
_cell.length_a   1.000
_cell.length_b   1.000
_cell.length_c   1.000
_cell.angle_alpha   90.00
_cell.angle_beta   90.00
_cell.angle_gamma   90.00
#
_symmetry.space_group_name_H-M   'P 1'
#
loop_
_entity.id
_entity.type
_entity.pdbx_description
1 polymer ?
#
loop_
_entity_poly.entity_id
_entity_poly.type
_entity_poly.pdbx_seq_one_letter_code
_entity_poly.pdbx_strand_id
1 'polypeptide(L)'
;MLRSRLDGEEEDPLVGKMVEVHLLNDKRFLGKVRHRDRDGITLYCIPLSMIDTLPAGASITGQLSEVLHTLFFPYVNIEYVDIGGEPVGFDTLFSHAFGGEKLEDLFEYSE
;
A
#
# COMPACT_ATOMS: atom_id res chain seq x y z
N MET A 1 -12.02 -28.14 33.53
CA MET A 1 -12.31 -27.05 32.56
C MET A 1 -11.04 -26.79 31.76
N LEU A 2 -10.94 -27.36 30.56
CA LEU A 2 -9.87 -27.03 29.62
C LEU A 2 -10.21 -25.67 29.00
N ARG A 3 -9.40 -24.65 29.25
CA ARG A 3 -9.36 -23.45 28.42
C ARG A 3 -8.39 -23.74 27.28
N SER A 4 -8.96 -24.03 26.12
CA SER A 4 -8.27 -24.09 24.83
C SER A 4 -7.46 -22.80 24.68
N ARG A 5 -6.14 -22.93 24.64
CA ARG A 5 -5.27 -21.88 24.10
C ARG A 5 -5.60 -21.82 22.61
N LEU A 6 -6.31 -20.76 22.22
CA LEU A 6 -6.55 -20.46 20.82
C LEU A 6 -5.20 -20.24 20.13
N ASP A 7 -5.13 -20.82 18.95
CA ASP A 7 -4.03 -20.84 18.02
C ASP A 7 -3.30 -19.51 17.91
N GLY A 8 -1.98 -19.58 17.73
CA GLY A 8 -1.16 -18.43 17.42
C GLY A 8 -1.72 -17.75 16.18
N GLU A 9 -2.02 -16.47 16.30
CA GLU A 9 -2.21 -15.58 15.16
C GLU A 9 -0.90 -15.59 14.38
N GLU A 10 -0.79 -16.43 13.35
CA GLU A 10 0.19 -16.20 12.29
C GLU A 10 -0.15 -14.82 11.73
N GLU A 11 0.65 -13.81 12.11
CA GLU A 11 0.54 -12.48 11.53
C GLU A 11 0.57 -12.63 10.02
N ASP A 12 -0.49 -12.16 9.39
CA ASP A 12 -0.66 -12.25 7.95
C ASP A 12 0.59 -11.68 7.26
N PRO A 13 1.29 -12.47 6.42
CA PRO A 13 2.60 -12.08 5.89
C PRO A 13 2.53 -10.86 4.96
N LEU A 14 1.33 -10.46 4.55
CA LEU A 14 1.09 -9.29 3.72
C LEU A 14 0.91 -8.02 4.56
N VAL A 15 0.48 -8.12 5.83
CA VAL A 15 0.28 -6.95 6.69
C VAL A 15 1.61 -6.23 6.92
N GLY A 16 1.60 -4.91 6.78
CA GLY A 16 2.79 -4.08 6.84
C GLY A 16 3.63 -4.06 5.56
N LYS A 17 3.32 -4.89 4.55
CA LYS A 17 3.99 -4.81 3.24
C LYS A 17 3.42 -3.67 2.41
N MET A 18 4.31 -3.06 1.62
CA MET A 18 3.91 -2.22 0.50
C MET A 18 3.38 -3.09 -0.63
N VAL A 19 2.28 -2.67 -1.25
CA VAL A 19 1.67 -3.34 -2.39
C VAL A 19 1.07 -2.32 -3.37
N GLU A 20 0.99 -2.71 -4.65
CA GLU A 20 0.14 -2.07 -5.65
C GLU A 20 -1.11 -2.94 -5.88
N VAL A 21 -2.29 -2.39 -5.64
CA VAL A 21 -3.57 -3.05 -5.91
C VAL A 21 -4.07 -2.61 -7.27
N HIS A 22 -4.30 -3.58 -8.14
CA HIS A 22 -4.91 -3.39 -9.46
C HIS A 22 -6.38 -3.76 -9.37
N LEU A 23 -7.27 -2.82 -9.69
CA LEU A 23 -8.71 -3.04 -9.71
C LEU A 23 -9.19 -3.40 -11.11
N LEU A 24 -10.30 -4.15 -11.18
CA LEU A 24 -10.96 -4.54 -12.44
C LEU A 24 -11.41 -3.38 -13.33
N ASN A 25 -11.39 -2.14 -12.82
CA ASN A 25 -11.74 -0.92 -13.55
C ASN A 25 -10.51 -0.09 -13.94
N ASP A 26 -9.34 -0.73 -14.06
CA ASP A 26 -8.05 -0.15 -14.44
C ASP A 26 -7.48 0.87 -13.43
N LYS A 27 -8.13 1.06 -12.26
CA LYS A 27 -7.58 1.92 -11.20
C LYS A 27 -6.52 1.17 -10.40
N ARG A 28 -5.46 1.89 -10.03
CA ARG A 28 -4.31 1.36 -9.33
C ARG A 28 -4.03 2.18 -8.08
N PHE A 29 -3.73 1.49 -6.99
CA PHE A 29 -3.46 2.10 -5.69
C PHE A 29 -2.16 1.54 -5.12
N LEU A 30 -1.31 2.41 -4.61
CA LEU A 30 -0.05 2.05 -3.97
C LEU A 30 -0.15 2.35 -2.48
N GLY A 31 0.20 1.39 -1.63
CA GLY A 31 0.13 1.62 -0.20
C GLY A 31 0.56 0.45 0.67
N LYS A 32 0.50 0.68 1.97
CA LYS A 32 0.85 -0.29 3.00
C LYS A 32 -0.40 -1.04 3.47
N VAL A 33 -0.32 -2.36 3.51
CA VAL A 33 -1.42 -3.20 3.99
C VAL A 33 -1.59 -3.01 5.50
N ARG A 34 -2.78 -2.59 5.93
CA ARG A 34 -3.13 -2.40 7.34
C ARG A 34 -3.87 -3.61 7.90
N HIS A 35 -4.74 -4.20 7.10
CA HIS A 35 -5.52 -5.36 7.49
C HIS A 35 -5.92 -6.17 6.26
N ARG A 36 -6.15 -7.46 6.45
CA ARG A 36 -6.66 -8.37 5.43
C ARG A 36 -7.58 -9.37 6.10
N ASP A 37 -8.72 -9.62 5.48
CA ASP A 37 -9.66 -10.64 5.92
C ASP A 37 -10.13 -11.45 4.71
N ARG A 38 -11.20 -12.23 4.87
CA ARG A 38 -11.77 -13.05 3.81
C ARG A 38 -12.50 -12.26 2.71
N ASP A 39 -12.90 -11.02 3.01
CA ASP A 39 -13.76 -10.20 2.18
C ASP A 39 -12.93 -9.18 1.37
N GLY A 40 -11.76 -8.78 1.87
CA GLY A 40 -10.85 -7.92 1.14
C GLY A 40 -9.59 -7.52 1.89
N ILE A 41 -9.00 -6.42 1.42
CA ILE A 41 -7.75 -5.86 1.94
C ILE A 41 -7.93 -4.37 2.23
N THR A 42 -7.45 -3.94 3.39
CA THR A 42 -7.43 -2.54 3.81
C THR A 42 -6.01 -2.00 3.67
N LEU A 43 -5.86 -0.92 2.90
CA LEU A 43 -4.58 -0.27 2.69
C LEU A 43 -4.62 1.17 3.17
N TYR A 44 -3.51 1.63 3.73
CA TYR A 44 -3.17 3.05 3.78
C TYR A 44 -2.45 3.40 2.48
N CYS A 45 -3.12 4.10 1.57
CA CYS A 45 -2.72 4.16 0.16
C CYS A 45 -2.99 5.51 -0.49
N ILE A 46 -2.41 5.66 -1.68
CA ILE A 46 -2.67 6.73 -2.64
C ILE A 46 -3.04 6.15 -4.00
N PRO A 47 -3.86 6.84 -4.82
CA PRO A 47 -4.07 6.47 -6.21
C PRO A 47 -2.79 6.70 -7.02
N LEU A 48 -2.36 5.67 -7.76
CA LEU A 48 -1.08 5.73 -8.46
C LEU A 48 -1.05 6.78 -9.57
N SER A 49 -2.21 7.06 -10.19
CA SER A 49 -2.36 8.11 -11.19
C SER A 49 -1.94 9.49 -10.71
N MET A 50 -1.90 9.73 -9.39
CA MET A 50 -1.42 11.00 -8.86
C MET A 50 0.09 11.11 -8.91
N ILE A 51 0.84 10.03 -8.69
CA ILE A 51 2.31 10.03 -8.73
C ILE A 51 2.79 10.49 -10.11
N ASP A 52 2.16 10.00 -11.18
CA ASP A 52 2.47 10.37 -12.57
C ASP A 52 2.23 11.87 -12.88
N THR A 53 1.43 12.55 -12.05
CA THR A 53 1.05 13.96 -12.25
C THR A 53 1.82 14.93 -11.36
N LEU A 54 2.68 14.44 -10.47
CA LEU A 54 3.41 15.29 -9.53
C LEU A 54 4.51 16.08 -10.25
N PRO A 55 4.61 17.40 -10.01
CA PRO A 55 5.69 18.21 -10.57
C PRO A 55 7.04 17.80 -9.97
N ALA A 56 8.03 17.58 -10.83
CA ALA A 56 9.39 17.26 -10.42
C ALA A 56 9.97 18.36 -9.51
N GLY A 57 10.47 17.97 -8.33
CA GLY A 57 11.19 18.87 -7.41
C GLY A 57 10.36 19.58 -6.35
N ALA A 58 9.04 19.33 -6.26
CA ALA A 58 8.26 19.70 -5.08
C ALA A 58 8.43 18.65 -3.96
N SER A 59 8.27 19.03 -2.69
CA SER A 59 8.19 18.07 -1.58
C SER A 59 6.92 17.22 -1.76
N ILE A 60 7.09 16.08 -2.43
CA ILE A 60 6.03 15.15 -2.79
C ILE A 60 5.40 14.53 -1.55
N THR A 61 6.18 14.34 -0.50
CA THR A 61 5.76 13.91 0.83
C THR A 61 4.65 14.79 1.40
N GLY A 62 4.76 16.12 1.29
CA GLY A 62 3.74 17.05 1.78
C GLY A 62 2.42 16.96 0.99
N GLN A 63 2.49 16.89 -0.34
CA GLN A 63 1.30 16.82 -1.19
C GLN A 63 0.59 15.47 -1.09
N LEU A 64 1.36 14.38 -1.05
CA LEU A 64 0.80 13.04 -0.93
C LEU A 64 0.22 12.78 0.45
N SER A 65 0.74 13.44 1.51
CA SER A 65 0.19 13.30 2.86
C SER A 65 -1.27 13.76 2.97
N GLU A 66 -1.70 14.73 2.16
CA GLU A 66 -3.09 15.20 2.11
C GLU A 66 -4.04 14.21 1.41
N VAL A 67 -3.50 13.32 0.57
CA VAL A 67 -4.26 12.34 -0.24
C VAL A 67 -4.19 10.94 0.39
N LEU A 68 -3.31 10.73 1.37
CA LEU A 68 -3.20 9.46 2.05
C LEU A 68 -4.52 9.10 2.73
N HIS A 69 -5.08 7.98 2.32
CA HIS A 69 -6.36 7.50 2.81
C HIS A 69 -6.30 6.02 3.13
N THR A 70 -7.03 5.64 4.18
CA THR A 70 -7.29 4.23 4.48
C THR A 70 -8.50 3.77 3.67
N LEU A 71 -8.28 2.87 2.73
CA LEU A 71 -9.32 2.34 1.84
C LEU A 71 -9.44 0.83 1.99
N PHE A 72 -10.68 0.35 1.97
CA PHE A 72 -11.00 -1.07 1.88
C PHE A 72 -11.28 -1.45 0.42
N PHE A 73 -10.60 -2.49 -0.06
CA PHE A 73 -10.74 -3.04 -1.39
C PHE A 73 -11.32 -4.45 -1.31
N PRO A 74 -12.61 -4.65 -1.67
CA PRO A 74 -13.20 -5.97 -1.75
C PRO A 74 -12.50 -6.81 -2.82
N TYR A 75 -12.22 -8.09 -2.55
CA TYR A 75 -11.55 -8.96 -3.53
C TYR A 75 -12.29 -9.09 -4.86
N VAL A 76 -13.62 -9.00 -4.84
CA VAL A 76 -14.46 -9.01 -6.04
C VAL A 76 -14.17 -7.86 -7.01
N ASN A 77 -13.48 -6.81 -6.55
CA ASN A 77 -13.08 -5.67 -7.37
C ASN A 77 -11.58 -5.66 -7.71
N ILE A 78 -10.80 -6.59 -7.16
CA ILE A 78 -9.35 -6.67 -7.34
C ILE A 78 -9.05 -7.64 -8.47
N GLU A 79 -8.24 -7.20 -9.42
CA GLU A 79 -7.67 -8.05 -10.45
C GLU A 79 -6.48 -8.83 -9.89
N TYR A 80 -5.50 -8.12 -9.31
CA TYR A 80 -4.37 -8.70 -8.59
C TYR A 80 -3.71 -7.70 -7.64
N VAL A 81 -2.81 -8.20 -6.79
CA VAL A 81 -1.98 -7.42 -5.87
C VAL A 81 -0.52 -7.68 -6.18
N ASP A 82 0.24 -6.64 -6.50
CA ASP A 82 1.68 -6.68 -6.71
C ASP A 82 2.41 -6.27 -5.43
N ILE A 83 3.48 -6.98 -5.06
CA ILE A 83 4.28 -6.74 -3.85
C ILE A 83 5.62 -6.07 -4.21
N GLY A 84 5.78 -5.60 -5.45
CA GLY A 84 6.92 -4.81 -5.90
C GLY A 84 8.18 -5.62 -6.20
N GLY A 85 8.28 -6.87 -5.72
CA GLY A 85 9.34 -7.83 -6.05
C GLY A 85 10.78 -7.38 -5.77
N GLU A 86 11.74 -8.29 -5.95
CA GLU A 86 13.15 -7.96 -6.10
C GLU A 86 13.61 -8.41 -7.50
N PRO A 87 14.48 -7.67 -8.21
CA PRO A 87 15.33 -6.58 -7.69
C PRO A 87 14.76 -5.16 -7.85
N VAL A 88 13.67 -4.98 -8.60
CA VAL A 88 13.12 -3.65 -8.91
C VAL A 88 11.95 -3.34 -7.97
N GLY A 89 12.25 -3.02 -6.71
CA GLY A 89 11.24 -2.64 -5.72
C GLY A 89 10.60 -1.28 -5.99
N PHE A 90 9.52 -0.95 -5.26
CA PHE A 90 8.76 0.30 -5.45
C PHE A 90 9.62 1.57 -5.32
N ASP A 91 10.56 1.61 -4.37
CA ASP A 91 11.50 2.72 -4.22
C ASP A 91 12.29 2.99 -5.51
N THR A 92 12.62 1.93 -6.27
CA THR A 92 13.34 2.07 -7.55
C THR A 92 12.39 2.59 -8.63
N LEU A 93 11.20 2.01 -8.74
CA LEU A 93 10.19 2.39 -9.74
C LEU A 93 9.78 3.87 -9.61
N PHE A 94 9.60 4.33 -8.37
CA PHE A 94 9.12 5.69 -8.08
C PHE A 94 10.22 6.64 -7.64
N SER A 95 11.50 6.25 -7.70
CA SER A 95 12.66 7.07 -7.32
C SER A 95 12.66 8.48 -7.93
N HIS A 96 12.19 8.60 -9.18
CA HIS A 96 12.08 9.88 -9.89
C HIS A 96 11.09 10.87 -9.22
N ALA A 97 10.04 10.34 -8.58
CA ALA A 97 9.05 11.14 -7.87
C ALA A 97 9.55 11.49 -6.47
N PHE A 98 10.19 10.56 -5.75
CA PHE A 98 10.52 10.78 -4.34
C PHE A 98 11.90 11.42 -4.11
N GLY A 99 12.64 11.78 -5.17
CA GLY A 99 13.86 12.58 -5.05
C GLY A 99 14.97 11.94 -4.19
N GLY A 100 14.93 10.61 -4.02
CA GLY A 100 15.84 9.85 -3.16
C GLY A 100 15.29 9.53 -1.76
N GLU A 101 14.10 10.01 -1.39
CA GLU A 101 13.36 9.54 -0.21
C GLU A 101 12.80 8.14 -0.48
N LYS A 102 12.70 7.31 0.57
CA LYS A 102 12.04 6.02 0.46
C LYS A 102 10.53 6.24 0.40
N LEU A 103 9.88 5.54 -0.50
CA LEU A 103 8.43 5.58 -0.61
C LEU A 103 7.76 5.02 0.65
N GLU A 104 8.37 4.02 1.28
CA GLU A 104 7.85 3.41 2.51
C GLU A 104 7.63 4.42 3.63
N ASP A 105 8.50 5.43 3.74
CA ASP A 105 8.45 6.48 4.77
C ASP A 105 7.15 7.29 4.70
N LEU A 106 6.54 7.43 3.51
CA LEU A 106 5.24 8.07 3.32
C LEU A 106 4.12 7.35 4.10
N PHE A 107 4.24 6.04 4.26
CA PHE A 107 3.20 5.18 4.84
C PHE A 107 3.47 4.79 6.30
N GLU A 108 4.57 5.25 6.90
CA GLU A 108 4.88 4.99 8.31
C GLU A 108 4.08 5.88 9.27
N TYR A 109 3.71 7.09 8.86
CA TYR A 109 2.93 8.04 9.67
C TYR A 109 1.42 7.90 9.43
N SER A 110 0.79 6.97 10.13
CA SER A 110 -0.64 7.07 10.51
C SER A 110 -0.93 6.08 11.63
N GLU A 111 -1.03 6.61 12.85
CA GLU A 111 -1.74 6.00 13.98
C GLU A 111 -3.20 6.47 13.97
#